data_AF-A0A2I2Y658-F1
#
_entry.id   AF-A0A2I2Y658-F1
#
_cell.length_a   1.000
_cell.length_b   1.000
_cell.length_c   1.000
_cell.angle_alpha   90.00
_cell.angle_beta   90.00
_cell.angle_gamma   90.00
#
_symmetry.space_group_name_H-M   'P 1'
#
loop_
_entity.id
_entity.type
_entity.pdbx_description
1 polymer ?
#
loop_
_entity_poly.entity_id
_entity_poly.type
_entity_poly.pdbx_seq_one_letter_code
_entity_poly.pdbx_strand_id
1 'polypeptide(L)'
;MADPRRKVLQDYRKKLLEHKIDGRLNELREQLKELTKQYEKSENDLKALQSVGQIVGEVLQQLTEAKFIVKATNGPRYVVGCRRQLDKSKGHSTGIALLQPKEQMMSGHHVEY
;
A
#
# COMPACT_ATOMS: atom_id res chain seq x y z
N MET A 1 -32.23 2.58 59.79
CA MET A 1 -33.00 2.36 58.53
C MET A 1 -32.79 3.58 57.65
N ALA A 2 -32.10 3.46 56.51
CA ALA A 2 -31.79 4.61 55.66
C ALA A 2 -33.06 5.10 54.94
N ASP A 3 -33.30 6.41 55.02
CA ASP A 3 -34.46 7.11 54.45
C ASP A 3 -34.70 6.74 52.98
N PRO A 4 -35.92 6.31 52.57
CA PRO A 4 -36.22 5.89 51.21
C PRO A 4 -35.85 6.94 50.16
N ARG A 5 -36.03 8.24 50.48
CA ARG A 5 -35.64 9.35 49.61
C ARG A 5 -34.14 9.41 49.34
N ARG A 6 -33.29 9.10 50.34
CA ARG A 6 -31.82 9.11 50.17
C ARG A 6 -31.36 7.97 49.25
N LYS A 7 -32.00 6.80 49.30
CA LYS A 7 -31.71 5.68 48.40
C LYS A 7 -32.04 6.04 46.95
N VAL A 8 -33.24 6.58 46.70
CA VAL A 8 -33.67 6.98 45.34
C VAL A 8 -32.75 8.04 44.74
N LEU A 9 -32.32 9.03 45.52
CA LEU A 9 -31.36 10.05 45.06
C LEU A 9 -29.96 9.49 44.78
N GLN A 10 -29.50 8.51 45.56
CA GLN A 10 -28.24 7.81 45.30
C GLN A 10 -28.32 6.99 44.00
N ASP A 11 -29.41 6.29 43.77
CA ASP A 11 -29.60 5.49 42.56
C ASP A 11 -29.72 6.36 41.31
N TYR A 12 -30.37 7.53 41.42
CA TYR A 12 -30.42 8.51 40.33
C TYR A 12 -29.02 9.08 40.01
N ARG A 13 -28.21 9.36 41.05
CA ARG A 13 -26.84 9.83 40.89
C ARG A 13 -25.93 8.78 40.23
N LYS A 14 -26.14 7.49 40.51
CA LYS A 14 -25.42 6.39 39.84
C LYS A 14 -25.77 6.32 38.36
N LYS A 15 -27.06 6.38 37.99
CA LYS A 15 -27.50 6.40 36.58
C LYS A 15 -26.93 7.59 35.79
N LEU A 16 -26.83 8.77 36.42
CA LEU A 16 -26.19 9.93 35.80
C LEU A 16 -24.68 9.75 35.59
N LEU A 17 -24.00 9.00 36.47
CA LEU A 17 -22.58 8.67 36.30
C LEU A 17 -22.38 7.63 35.19
N GLU A 18 -23.29 6.67 35.06
CA GLU A 18 -23.29 5.70 33.95
C GLU A 18 -23.41 6.42 32.60
N HIS A 19 -24.29 7.41 32.47
CA HIS A 19 -24.38 8.22 31.25
C HIS A 19 -23.14 9.06 30.94
N LYS A 20 -22.29 9.38 31.93
CA LYS A 20 -20.99 10.01 31.64
C LYS A 20 -19.98 9.03 31.03
N ILE A 21 -20.15 7.73 31.25
CA ILE A 21 -19.31 6.68 30.65
C ILE A 21 -19.62 6.58 29.15
N ASP A 22 -20.86 6.82 28.72
CA ASP A 22 -21.25 6.86 27.31
C ASP A 22 -20.48 7.92 26.51
N GLY A 23 -20.18 9.08 27.12
CA GLY A 23 -19.34 10.12 26.52
C GLY A 23 -17.93 9.61 26.24
N ARG A 24 -17.32 8.93 27.22
CA ARG A 24 -16.00 8.30 27.07
C ARG A 24 -16.02 7.16 26.06
N LEU A 25 -17.12 6.41 25.94
CA LEU A 25 -17.29 5.37 24.91
C LEU A 25 -17.34 5.97 23.51
N ASN A 26 -17.96 7.13 23.33
CA ASN A 26 -17.98 7.82 22.04
C ASN A 26 -16.60 8.36 21.66
N GLU A 27 -15.87 8.96 22.61
CA GLU A 27 -14.48 9.39 22.39
C GLU A 27 -13.57 8.23 21.99
N LEU A 28 -13.65 7.10 22.71
CA LEU A 28 -12.86 5.90 22.38
C LEU A 28 -13.23 5.32 21.00
N ARG A 29 -14.50 5.41 20.59
CA ARG A 29 -14.94 5.00 19.25
C ARG A 29 -14.39 5.91 18.15
N GLU A 30 -14.32 7.22 18.40
CA GLU A 30 -13.71 8.17 17.46
C GLU A 30 -12.20 7.91 17.32
N GLN A 31 -11.50 7.71 18.44
CA GLN A 31 -10.08 7.35 18.44
C GLN A 31 -9.82 6.05 17.68
N LEU A 32 -10.65 5.02 17.87
CA LEU A 32 -10.52 3.76 17.11
C LEU A 32 -10.74 3.97 15.61
N LYS A 33 -11.70 4.80 15.20
CA LYS A 33 -11.93 5.13 13.78
C LYS A 33 -10.76 5.90 13.17
N GLU A 34 -10.13 6.77 13.95
CA GLU A 34 -8.96 7.52 13.48
C GLU A 34 -7.73 6.62 13.36
N LEU A 35 -7.47 5.78 14.36
CA LEU A 35 -6.37 4.81 14.34
C LEU A 35 -6.49 3.81 13.19
N THR A 36 -7.70 3.30 12.94
CA THR A 36 -7.93 2.36 11.82
C THR A 36 -7.66 3.00 10.47
N LYS A 37 -8.06 4.26 10.26
CA LYS A 37 -7.72 5.01 9.03
C LYS A 37 -6.21 5.20 8.88
N GLN A 38 -5.51 5.55 9.95
CA GLN A 38 -4.06 5.70 9.93
C GLN A 38 -3.37 4.38 9.62
N TYR A 39 -3.87 3.28 10.20
CA TYR A 39 -3.38 1.93 9.95
C TYR A 39 -3.57 1.53 8.48
N GLU A 40 -4.77 1.69 7.92
CA GLU A 40 -5.06 1.42 6.51
C GLU A 40 -4.17 2.25 5.57
N LYS A 41 -3.93 3.52 5.90
CA LYS A 41 -3.00 4.36 5.14
C LYS A 41 -1.58 3.80 5.17
N SER A 42 -1.07 3.46 6.36
CA SER A 42 0.28 2.90 6.50
C SER A 42 0.45 1.55 5.82
N GLU A 43 -0.59 0.70 5.82
CA GLU A 43 -0.58 -0.57 5.08
C GLU A 43 -0.54 -0.34 3.58
N ASN A 44 -1.31 0.63 3.07
CA ASN A 44 -1.32 0.95 1.65
C ASN A 44 0.03 1.55 1.22
N ASP A 45 0.62 2.41 2.04
CA ASP A 45 1.94 2.97 1.80
C ASP A 45 3.02 1.86 1.80
N LEU A 46 2.95 0.90 2.72
CA LEU A 46 3.84 -0.27 2.75
C LEU A 46 3.67 -1.17 1.51
N LYS A 47 2.43 -1.43 1.09
CA LYS A 47 2.14 -2.19 -0.15
C LYS A 47 2.66 -1.44 -1.38
N ALA A 48 2.56 -0.12 -1.41
CA ALA A 48 3.11 0.71 -2.47
C ALA A 48 4.64 0.69 -2.49
N LEU A 49 5.30 0.72 -1.33
CA LEU A 49 6.76 0.57 -1.23
C LEU A 49 7.23 -0.83 -1.63
N GLN A 50 6.43 -1.87 -1.34
CA GLN A 50 6.72 -3.23 -1.78
C GLN A 50 6.41 -3.44 -3.27
N SER A 51 5.75 -2.49 -3.92
CA SER A 51 5.57 -2.53 -5.36
C SER A 51 6.96 -2.46 -6.02
N VAL A 52 7.28 -3.52 -6.76
CA VAL A 52 8.53 -3.63 -7.51
C VAL A 52 8.56 -2.49 -8.53
N GLY A 53 9.61 -1.66 -8.46
CA GLY A 53 9.82 -0.57 -9.40
C GLY A 53 9.81 -1.09 -10.84
N GLN A 54 9.11 -0.39 -11.73
CA GLN A 54 9.16 -0.71 -13.15
C GLN A 54 10.20 0.19 -13.80
N ILE A 55 11.18 -0.40 -14.49
CA ILE A 55 12.16 0.36 -15.29
C ILE A 55 11.47 0.85 -16.55
N VAL A 56 11.55 2.15 -16.80
CA VAL A 56 11.15 2.71 -18.09
C VAL A 56 12.24 2.44 -19.13
N GLY A 57 11.86 1.81 -20.23
CA GLY A 57 12.74 1.51 -21.35
C GLY A 57 12.05 1.71 -22.69
N GLU A 58 12.87 1.84 -23.73
CA GLU A 58 12.40 1.98 -25.10
C GLU A 58 12.52 0.65 -25.85
N VAL A 59 11.54 0.34 -26.69
CA VAL A 59 11.60 -0.81 -27.60
C VAL A 59 12.40 -0.43 -28.82
N LEU A 60 13.48 -1.17 -29.08
CA LEU A 60 14.27 -0.98 -30.30
C LEU A 60 13.73 -1.85 -31.43
N GLN A 61 13.58 -3.15 -31.20
CA GLN A 61 13.26 -4.10 -32.25
C GLN A 61 12.47 -5.31 -31.72
N GLN A 62 11.48 -5.75 -32.50
CA GLN A 62 10.75 -6.98 -32.25
C GLN A 62 11.49 -8.15 -32.92
N LEU A 63 11.80 -9.23 -32.17
CA LEU A 63 12.35 -10.46 -32.75
C LEU A 63 11.27 -11.44 -33.14
N THR A 64 10.30 -11.64 -32.23
CA THR A 64 9.19 -12.57 -32.38
C THR A 64 7.94 -11.96 -31.75
N GLU A 65 6.76 -12.52 -31.97
CA GLU A 65 5.50 -11.99 -31.43
C GLU A 65 5.49 -11.79 -29.91
N ALA A 66 6.32 -12.55 -29.17
CA ALA A 66 6.39 -12.51 -27.72
C ALA A 66 7.69 -11.90 -27.17
N LYS A 67 8.71 -11.66 -28.01
CA LYS A 67 10.05 -11.22 -27.56
C LYS A 67 10.46 -9.91 -28.23
N PHE A 68 10.86 -8.95 -27.40
CA PHE A 68 11.28 -7.62 -27.81
C PHE A 68 12.66 -7.29 -27.24
N ILE A 69 13.47 -6.55 -28.01
CA ILE A 69 14.67 -5.90 -27.50
C ILE A 69 14.27 -4.56 -26.92
N VAL A 70 14.57 -4.39 -25.63
CA VAL A 70 14.37 -3.15 -24.89
C VAL A 70 15.71 -2.58 -24.45
N LYS A 71 15.85 -1.27 -24.55
CA LYS A 71 16.96 -0.51 -24.00
C LYS A 71 16.44 0.22 -22.76
N ALA A 72 17.01 -0.07 -21.60
CA ALA A 72 16.76 0.74 -20.41
C ALA A 72 17.38 2.13 -20.59
N THR A 73 16.81 3.16 -19.96
CA THR A 73 17.20 4.58 -20.09
C THR A 73 18.72 4.79 -20.09
N ASN A 74 19.47 4.06 -19.23
CA ASN A 74 20.93 4.06 -19.21
C ASN A 74 21.55 2.66 -19.05
N GLY A 75 20.86 1.59 -19.49
CA GLY A 75 21.29 0.20 -19.27
C GLY A 75 21.62 -0.56 -20.57
N PRO A 76 22.22 -1.76 -20.44
CA PRO A 76 22.43 -2.66 -21.57
C PRO A 76 21.10 -3.07 -22.21
N ARG A 77 21.18 -3.62 -23.43
CA ARG A 77 19.99 -4.09 -24.16
C ARG A 77 19.55 -5.43 -23.60
N TYR A 78 18.27 -5.55 -23.26
CA TYR A 78 17.66 -6.78 -22.74
C TYR A 78 16.67 -7.36 -23.75
N VAL A 79 16.55 -8.69 -23.75
CA VAL A 79 15.46 -9.39 -24.44
C VAL A 79 14.39 -9.68 -23.40
N VAL A 80 13.21 -9.09 -23.56
CA VAL A 80 12.10 -9.23 -22.62
C VAL A 80 10.89 -9.86 -23.29
N GLY A 81 10.16 -10.65 -22.50
CA GLY A 81 8.87 -11.20 -22.90
C GLY A 81 7.73 -10.23 -22.57
N CYS A 82 6.82 -9.99 -23.51
CA CYS A 82 5.63 -9.19 -23.21
C CYS A 82 4.56 -10.03 -22.50
N ARG A 83 3.83 -9.38 -21.57
CA ARG A 83 2.60 -9.96 -21.01
C ARG A 83 1.56 -10.08 -22.11
N ARG A 84 0.98 -11.27 -22.29
CA ARG A 84 0.06 -11.63 -23.40
C ARG A 84 -1.21 -10.78 -23.52
N GLN A 85 -1.52 -9.96 -22.52
CA GLN A 85 -2.69 -9.06 -22.49
C GLN A 85 -2.41 -7.67 -23.08
N LEU A 86 -1.17 -7.36 -23.47
CA LEU A 86 -0.84 -6.05 -24.06
C LEU A 86 -1.00 -6.09 -25.59
N ASP A 87 -1.68 -5.09 -26.13
CA ASP A 87 -1.94 -4.96 -27.57
C ASP A 87 -0.63 -4.86 -28.37
N LYS A 88 -0.41 -5.83 -29.26
CA LYS A 88 0.80 -5.97 -30.08
C LYS A 88 0.94 -4.91 -31.18
N SER A 89 -0.03 -4.00 -31.33
CA SER A 89 -0.13 -3.02 -32.43
C SER A 89 0.67 -1.73 -32.20
N LYS A 90 1.20 -1.49 -31.00
CA LYS A 90 2.00 -0.30 -30.68
C LYS A 90 3.49 -0.59 -30.90
N GLY A 91 3.89 -0.71 -32.16
CA GLY A 91 5.28 -0.93 -32.57
C GLY A 91 6.07 0.37 -32.64
N HIS A 92 7.32 0.31 -32.15
CA HIS A 92 8.48 1.16 -32.46
C HIS A 92 8.77 2.43 -31.64
N SER A 93 7.85 2.99 -30.86
CA SER A 93 8.16 4.22 -30.10
C SER A 93 7.40 4.43 -28.78
N THR A 94 6.93 3.35 -28.14
CA THR A 94 6.24 3.46 -26.84
C THR A 94 7.19 3.15 -25.69
N GLY A 95 7.23 4.03 -24.69
CA GLY A 95 7.89 3.74 -23.41
C GLY A 95 7.22 2.53 -22.75
N ILE A 96 8.02 1.49 -22.47
CA ILE A 96 7.58 0.27 -21.81
C ILE A 96 8.14 0.24 -20.39
N ALA A 97 7.30 -0.21 -19.47
CA ALA A 97 7.67 -0.42 -18.09
C ALA A 97 8.04 -1.91 -17.88
N LEU A 98 9.30 -2.18 -17.52
CA LEU A 98 9.84 -3.51 -17.26
C LEU A 98 9.84 -3.78 -15.77
N LEU A 99 9.24 -4.88 -15.33
CA LEU A 99 9.27 -5.27 -13.92
C LEU A 99 10.72 -5.56 -13.48
N GLN A 100 11.23 -4.85 -12.46
CA GLN A 100 12.52 -5.21 -11.87
C GLN A 100 12.39 -6.54 -11.10
N PRO A 101 13.16 -7.59 -11.46
CA PRO A 101 13.26 -8.77 -10.61
C PRO A 101 13.99 -8.40 -9.31
N LYS A 102 13.43 -8.82 -8.16
CA LYS A 102 13.99 -8.52 -6.82
C LYS A 102 15.43 -8.98 -6.62
N GLU A 103 15.89 -9.99 -7.37
CA GLU A 103 17.25 -10.53 -7.30
C GLU A 103 18.33 -9.49 -7.67
N GLN A 104 18.03 -8.52 -8.56
CA GLN A 104 19.00 -7.51 -8.98
C GLN A 104 19.21 -6.39 -7.95
N MET A 105 18.32 -6.23 -6.95
CA MET A 105 18.54 -5.27 -5.86
C MET A 105 19.62 -5.74 -4.86
N MET A 106 19.79 -7.06 -4.71
CA MET A 106 20.70 -7.62 -3.71
C MET A 106 22.14 -7.79 -4.21
N SER A 107 22.39 -7.65 -5.52
CA SER A 107 23.72 -7.76 -6.12
C SER A 107 24.49 -6.43 -6.18
N GLY A 108 23.97 -5.34 -5.60
CA GLY A 108 24.61 -4.01 -5.56
C GLY A 108 25.71 -3.84 -4.51
N HIS A 109 26.03 -4.86 -3.72
CA HIS A 109 27.14 -4.86 -2.75
C HIS A 109 28.22 -5.87 -3.10
N HIS A 110 28.76 -5.82 -4.32
CA HIS A 110 30.10 -6.34 -4.57
C HIS A 110 30.73 -5.73 -5.83
N VAL A 111 31.51 -4.67 -5.63
CA VAL A 111 32.47 -4.04 -6.54
C VAL A 111 33.50 -3.41 -5.58
N GLU A 112 34.77 -3.82 -5.46
CA GLU A 112 35.65 -4.76 -6.17
C GLU A 112 36.65 -5.39 -5.17
N TYR A 113 37.50 -6.26 -5.73
CA TYR A 113 38.70 -6.91 -5.18
C TYR A 113 39.66 -6.03 -4.37
#